data_AF-A0A673M348-F1
#
_entry.id   AF-A0A673M348-F1
#
_cell.length_a   1.000
_cell.length_b   1.000
_cell.length_c   1.000
_cell.angle_alpha   90.00
_cell.angle_beta   90.00
_cell.angle_gamma   90.00
#
_symmetry.space_group_name_H-M   'P 1'
#
loop_
_entity.id
_entity.type
_entity.pdbx_description
1 polymer ?
#
loop_
_entity_poly.entity_id
_entity_poly.type
_entity_poly.pdbx_seq_one_letter_code
_entity_poly.pdbx_strand_id
1 'polypeptide(L)'
;MAEATSRCHCSVPRCSNNKQRQPYLSFHAFPSFEYDRNKWVLAIRRDQSPTFTIHRGSTFVCSRHFTDANYTSATGRKRLRKGAVPSRFLWNNWGETSRESSLCTKSL
;
A
#
# COMPACT_ATOMS: atom_id res chain seq x y z
N MET A 1 7.12 30.64 -1.64
CA MET A 1 6.41 29.59 -2.40
C MET A 1 6.16 28.43 -1.46
N ALA A 2 4.98 28.34 -0.83
CA ALA A 2 4.67 27.22 0.07
C ALA A 2 4.51 25.96 -0.78
N GLU A 3 5.52 25.11 -0.81
CA GLU A 3 5.41 23.80 -1.41
C GLU A 3 4.40 23.02 -0.58
N ALA A 4 3.14 23.01 -1.04
CA ALA A 4 2.14 22.06 -0.57
C ALA A 4 2.54 20.67 -1.07
N THR A 5 3.64 20.13 -0.54
CA THR A 5 4.00 18.72 -0.64
C THR A 5 2.91 17.97 0.10
N SER A 6 1.82 17.63 -0.60
CA SER A 6 0.77 16.77 -0.08
C SER A 6 1.45 15.56 0.56
N ARG A 7 1.36 15.47 1.89
CA ARG A 7 2.02 14.46 2.71
C ARG A 7 1.36 13.10 2.43
N CYS A 8 1.73 12.48 1.31
CA CYS A 8 1.23 11.18 0.90
C CYS A 8 1.85 10.10 1.79
N HIS A 9 1.17 9.79 2.88
CA HIS A 9 1.51 8.68 3.79
C HIS A 9 0.71 7.44 3.43
N CYS A 10 1.32 6.27 3.61
CA CYS A 10 0.60 5.00 3.51
C CYS A 10 -0.39 4.88 4.68
N SER A 11 -1.66 4.60 4.40
CA SER A 11 -2.71 4.43 5.41
C SER A 11 -2.69 3.04 6.08
N VAL A 12 -1.89 2.11 5.54
CA VAL A 12 -1.76 0.75 6.05
C VAL A 12 -1.08 0.77 7.43
N PRO A 13 -1.69 0.15 8.47
CA PRO A 13 -1.07 0.01 9.77
C PRO A 13 0.34 -0.60 9.67
N ARG A 14 1.27 -0.14 10.52
CA ARG A 14 2.69 -0.56 10.52
C ARG A 14 3.46 -0.22 9.24
N CYS A 15 2.90 0.55 8.30
CA CYS A 15 3.62 1.04 7.13
C CYS A 15 3.97 2.53 7.28
N SER A 16 5.25 2.83 7.44
CA SER A 16 5.76 4.20 7.57
C SER A 16 6.22 4.82 6.24
N ASN A 17 5.86 4.20 5.10
CA ASN A 17 6.23 4.69 3.78
C ASN A 17 5.50 5.99 3.46
N ASN A 18 6.23 6.97 2.92
CA ASN A 18 5.67 8.19 2.40
C ASN A 18 6.41 8.63 1.14
N LYS A 19 5.78 9.50 0.35
CA LYS A 19 6.32 9.91 -0.96
C LYS A 19 7.65 10.66 -0.87
N GLN A 20 7.88 11.37 0.24
CA GLN A 20 9.14 12.10 0.48
C GLN A 20 10.31 11.14 0.76
N ARG A 21 10.10 10.11 1.59
CA ARG A 21 11.12 9.14 1.97
C ARG A 21 11.33 8.09 0.89
N GLN A 22 10.30 7.76 0.12
CA GLN A 22 10.30 6.65 -0.84
C GLN A 22 9.72 7.11 -2.19
N PRO A 23 10.44 7.99 -2.93
CA PRO A 23 9.95 8.57 -4.18
C PRO A 23 9.74 7.55 -5.30
N TYR A 24 10.44 6.42 -5.23
CA TYR A 24 10.32 5.31 -6.18
C TYR A 24 9.05 4.47 -6.00
N LEU A 25 8.35 4.59 -4.86
CA LEU A 25 7.09 3.91 -4.64
C LEU A 25 5.94 4.72 -5.25
N SER A 26 5.09 4.05 -6.01
CA SER A 26 3.80 4.63 -6.39
C SER A 26 2.83 4.62 -5.21
N PHE A 27 2.07 5.70 -5.03
CA PHE A 27 1.02 5.84 -4.03
C PHE A 27 -0.34 5.87 -4.72
N HIS A 28 -1.22 4.96 -4.32
CA HIS A 28 -2.54 4.78 -4.94
C HIS A 28 -3.60 5.31 -4.01
N ALA A 29 -4.43 6.23 -4.51
CA ALA A 29 -5.58 6.72 -3.77
C ALA A 29 -6.63 5.61 -3.65
N PHE A 30 -7.51 5.73 -2.64
CA PHE A 30 -8.65 4.84 -2.52
C PHE A 30 -9.56 4.94 -3.76
N PRO A 31 -10.14 3.82 -4.22
CA PRO A 31 -11.03 3.81 -5.37
C PRO A 31 -12.28 4.66 -5.12
N SER A 32 -12.83 5.22 -6.20
CA SER A 32 -14.06 6.03 -6.15
C SER A 32 -15.30 5.21 -5.79
N PHE A 33 -15.32 3.93 -6.17
CA PHE A 33 -16.45 3.03 -5.92
C PHE A 33 -16.45 2.54 -4.48
N GLU A 34 -17.59 2.68 -3.80
CA GLU A 34 -17.71 2.36 -2.38
C GLU A 34 -17.44 0.89 -2.09
N TYR A 35 -17.89 0.00 -2.98
CA TYR A 35 -17.64 -1.44 -2.88
C TYR A 35 -16.14 -1.77 -2.82
N ASP A 36 -15.33 -1.23 -3.75
CA ASP A 36 -13.88 -1.45 -3.74
C ASP A 36 -13.20 -0.71 -2.58
N ARG A 37 -13.71 0.47 -2.20
CA ARG A 37 -13.20 1.24 -1.06
C ARG A 37 -13.36 0.47 0.25
N ASN A 38 -14.51 -0.16 0.44
CA ASN A 38 -14.80 -0.99 1.61
C ASN A 38 -13.88 -2.22 1.65
N LYS A 39 -13.62 -2.87 0.50
CA LYS A 39 -12.63 -3.94 0.40
C LYS A 39 -11.24 -3.48 0.85
N TRP A 40 -10.82 -2.28 0.46
CA TRP A 40 -9.52 -1.75 0.89
C TRP A 40 -9.48 -1.50 2.39
N VAL A 41 -10.52 -0.89 2.97
CA VAL A 41 -10.63 -0.65 4.42
C VAL A 41 -10.52 -1.96 5.21
N LEU A 42 -11.29 -2.97 4.80
CA LEU A 42 -11.26 -4.30 5.40
C LEU A 42 -9.88 -4.96 5.23
N ALA A 43 -9.29 -4.86 4.04
CA ALA A 43 -7.99 -5.45 3.75
C ALA A 43 -6.87 -4.87 4.62
N ILE A 44 -6.86 -3.54 4.83
CA ILE A 44 -5.87 -2.88 5.69
C ILE A 44 -6.14 -3.05 7.19
N ARG A 45 -7.19 -3.82 7.55
CA ARG A 45 -7.66 -4.04 8.93
C ARG A 45 -7.79 -2.72 9.71
N ARG A 46 -8.30 -1.69 9.04
CA ARG A 46 -8.74 -0.47 9.72
C ARG A 46 -10.23 -0.64 9.97
N ASP A 47 -10.63 -0.67 11.24
CA ASP A 47 -12.03 -0.51 11.58
C ASP A 47 -12.54 0.85 11.11
N GLN A 48 -13.82 0.92 10.73
CA GLN A 48 -14.56 2.17 10.65
C GLN A 48 -14.78 2.71 12.07
N SER A 49 -13.69 3.01 12.76
CA SER A 49 -13.70 3.77 14.00
C SER A 49 -13.82 5.26 13.63
N PRO A 50 -14.45 6.10 14.46
CA PRO A 50 -14.47 7.57 14.27
C PRO A 50 -13.06 8.20 14.15
N THR A 51 -12.01 7.44 14.43
CA THR A 51 -10.60 7.83 14.32
C THR A 51 -9.98 7.65 12.93
N PHE A 52 -10.65 6.97 11.98
CA PHE A 52 -10.12 6.76 10.63
C PHE A 52 -11.12 7.16 9.53
N THR A 53 -10.93 8.36 9.02
CA THR A 53 -11.70 8.89 7.88
C THR A 53 -10.85 8.85 6.61
N ILE A 54 -11.37 8.17 5.56
CA ILE A 54 -10.75 8.18 4.23
C ILE A 54 -11.00 9.55 3.59
N HIS A 55 -10.02 10.43 3.70
CA HIS A 55 -10.01 11.70 2.98
C HIS A 55 -9.42 11.51 1.59
N ARG A 56 -10.20 11.84 0.55
CA ARG A 56 -9.69 11.92 -0.83
C ARG A 56 -8.54 12.92 -0.87
N GLY A 57 -7.40 12.51 -1.43
CA GLY A 57 -6.20 13.36 -1.53
C GLY A 57 -5.26 13.31 -0.34
N SER A 58 -5.64 12.67 0.78
CA SER A 58 -4.78 12.53 1.97
C SER A 58 -4.53 11.07 2.37
N THR A 59 -5.38 10.14 1.93
CA THR A 59 -5.27 8.71 2.24
C THR A 59 -4.83 7.91 1.01
N PHE A 60 -3.74 7.17 1.16
CA PHE A 60 -3.10 6.43 0.06
C PHE A 60 -2.59 5.08 0.54
N VAL A 61 -2.46 4.14 -0.38
CA VAL A 61 -1.78 2.86 -0.17
C VAL A 61 -0.59 2.77 -1.11
N CYS A 62 0.61 2.53 -0.57
CA CYS A 62 1.81 2.39 -1.39
C CYS A 62 1.83 1.08 -2.18
N SER A 63 2.50 1.08 -3.33
CA SER A 63 2.62 -0.04 -4.25
C SER A 63 3.14 -1.35 -3.64
N ARG A 64 3.89 -1.28 -2.53
CA ARG A 64 4.37 -2.46 -1.78
C ARG A 64 3.23 -3.37 -1.30
N HIS A 65 2.02 -2.83 -1.13
CA HIS A 65 0.85 -3.59 -0.68
C HIS A 65 0.11 -4.34 -1.81
N PHE A 66 0.51 -4.11 -3.07
CA PHE A 66 -0.10 -4.73 -4.24
C PHE A 66 0.89 -5.70 -4.91
N THR A 67 0.38 -6.80 -5.44
CA THR A 67 1.16 -7.71 -6.29
C THR A 67 1.28 -7.15 -7.70
N ASP A 68 2.30 -7.58 -8.45
CA ASP A 68 2.47 -7.14 -9.84
C ASP A 68 1.25 -7.50 -10.70
N ALA A 69 0.63 -8.65 -10.42
CA ALA A 69 -0.61 -9.07 -11.05
C ALA A 69 -1.71 -8.00 -10.95
N ASN A 70 -1.80 -7.27 -9.84
CA ASN A 70 -2.82 -6.22 -9.65
C ASN A 70 -2.61 -4.98 -10.52
N TYR A 71 -1.50 -4.90 -11.24
CA TYR A 71 -1.23 -3.84 -12.17
C TYR A 71 -1.57 -4.24 -13.60
N THR A 72 -2.08 -3.28 -14.36
CA THR A 72 -2.19 -3.35 -15.80
C THR A 72 -1.29 -2.30 -16.43
N SER A 73 -0.60 -2.70 -17.50
CA SER A 73 0.30 -1.84 -18.29
C SER A 73 -0.26 -1.57 -19.69
N ALA A 74 -1.56 -1.81 -19.91
CA ALA A 74 -2.20 -1.72 -21.23
C ALA A 74 -2.04 -0.36 -21.95
N THR A 75 -1.67 0.70 -21.24
CA THR A 75 -1.47 2.07 -21.77
C THR A 75 -0.06 2.60 -21.53
N GLY A 76 0.93 1.73 -21.30
CA GLY A 76 2.32 2.10 -21.02
C GLY A 76 2.57 2.68 -19.62
N ARG A 77 1.51 3.05 -18.88
CA ARG A 77 1.57 3.45 -17.47
C ARG A 77 1.03 2.34 -16.59
N LYS A 78 1.82 1.96 -15.58
CA LYS A 78 1.45 0.96 -14.58
C LYS A 78 0.33 1.49 -13.68
N ARG A 79 -0.89 0.98 -13.83
CA ARG A 79 -2.08 1.38 -13.06
C ARG A 79 -2.70 0.18 -12.37
N LEU A 80 -3.33 0.37 -11.21
CA LEU A 80 -4.11 -0.70 -10.60
C LEU A 80 -5.32 -1.03 -11.48
N ARG A 81 -5.56 -2.33 -11.69
CA ARG A 81 -6.78 -2.77 -12.38
C ARG A 81 -8.03 -2.49 -11.54
N LYS A 82 -9.18 -2.42 -12.20
CA LYS A 82 -10.48 -2.36 -11.50
C LYS A 82 -10.62 -3.59 -10.59
N GLY A 83 -11.09 -3.37 -9.37
CA GLY A 83 -11.22 -4.44 -8.36
C GLY A 83 -9.91 -4.91 -7.73
N ALA A 84 -8.76 -4.29 -8.01
CA ALA A 84 -7.52 -4.59 -7.30
C ALA A 84 -7.65 -4.27 -5.81
N VAL A 85 -7.26 -5.20 -4.94
CA VAL A 85 -7.28 -5.03 -3.47
C VAL A 85 -5.85 -5.23 -2.96
N PRO A 86 -5.37 -4.39 -2.01
CA PRO A 86 -4.08 -4.63 -1.38
C PRO A 86 -4.13 -5.93 -0.57
N SER A 87 -3.10 -6.76 -0.69
CA SER A 87 -3.05 -8.08 -0.03
C SER A 87 -1.73 -8.35 0.71
N ARG A 88 -0.69 -7.58 0.38
CA ARG A 88 0.67 -7.76 0.92
C ARG A 88 0.79 -7.04 2.27
N PHE A 89 0.47 -7.74 3.35
CA PHE A 89 0.54 -7.22 4.72
C PHE A 89 1.30 -8.15 5.67
N LEU A 90 1.88 -7.58 6.74
CA LEU A 90 2.57 -8.33 7.78
C LEU A 90 1.68 -9.39 8.45
N TRP A 91 0.39 -9.09 8.62
CA TRP A 91 -0.57 -10.00 9.24
C TRP A 91 -1.12 -11.09 8.30
N ASN A 92 -0.84 -11.00 7.00
CA ASN A 92 -1.15 -12.05 6.02
C ASN A 92 0.12 -12.85 5.68
N ASN A 93 1.12 -12.82 6.56
CA ASN A 93 2.40 -13.48 6.41
C ASN A 93 3.19 -13.08 5.15
N TRP A 94 2.82 -11.94 4.56
CA TRP A 94 3.42 -11.48 3.33
C TRP A 94 4.74 -10.76 3.67
N GLY A 95 5.84 -11.51 3.61
CA GLY A 95 7.18 -11.03 3.95
C GLY A 95 8.05 -12.05 4.70
N GLU A 96 7.51 -13.21 5.11
CA GLU A 96 8.33 -14.27 5.73
C GLU A 96 9.30 -14.95 4.76
N THR A 97 9.14 -14.76 3.45
CA THR A 97 10.09 -15.28 2.44
C THR A 97 11.42 -14.50 2.35
N SER A 98 11.63 -13.41 3.10
CA SER A 98 12.93 -12.71 3.10
C SER A 98 13.66 -12.72 4.44
N ARG A 99 13.33 -13.67 5.32
CA ARG A 99 14.16 -13.98 6.51
C ARG A 99 14.88 -15.33 6.44
N GLU A 100 14.75 -16.07 5.34
CA GLU A 100 15.64 -17.17 4.97
C GLU A 100 16.76 -16.71 4.02
N SER A 101 17.48 -15.65 4.40
CA SER A 101 18.78 -15.33 3.78
C SER A 101 19.80 -14.84 4.81
N SER A 102 19.61 -15.14 6.10
CA SER A 102 20.54 -14.67 7.13
C SER A 102 20.85 -15.68 8.25
N LEU A 103 20.59 -16.97 8.05
CA LEU A 103 21.11 -18.03 8.92
C LEU A 103 21.74 -19.16 8.09
N CYS A 104 22.84 -18.86 7.43
CA CYS A 104 23.95 -19.81 7.40
C CYS A 104 25.20 -19.05 7.85
N THR A 105 25.22 -18.73 9.14
CA THR A 105 26.46 -18.43 9.85
C THR A 105 27.14 -19.75 10.16
N LYS A 106 28.34 -19.93 9.61
CA LYS A 106 29.49 -20.73 10.13
C LYS A 106 29.27 -22.23 10.42
N SER A 107 29.96 -23.08 9.64
CA SER A 107 30.65 -24.35 9.99
C SER A 107 31.07 -25.00 8.65
N LEU A 108 32.30 -25.46 8.38
CA LEU A 108 33.48 -25.81 9.20
C LEU A 108 34.69 -24.93 8.88
#